data_AF-A0A3S0GXL5-F1
#
_entry.id   AF-A0A3S0GXL5-F1
#
_cell.length_a   1.000
_cell.length_b   1.000
_cell.length_c   1.000
_cell.angle_alpha   90.00
_cell.angle_beta   90.00
_cell.angle_gamma   90.00
#
_symmetry.space_group_name_H-M   'P 1'
#
loop_
_entity.id
_entity.type
_entity.pdbx_description
1 polymer ?
#
loop_
_entity_poly.entity_id
_entity_poly.type
_entity_poly.pdbx_seq_one_letter_code
_entity_poly.pdbx_strand_id
1 'polypeptide(L)'
;MIARAAPLLALLLAGCGAAMPGYDPMIGGVAPPKPKAIGAEMDAQGHYILTAAEREFDCPRLSGGIVVTIARLRDRARGEPVSSTSVGFKNTLSPLFGGSADNSPEAEAAREKAKIAAYNRQLVAKGCKPVDVEAEYAKPLDQMVRY
;
A
#
# COMPACT_ATOMS: atom_id res chain seq x y z
N MET A 1 -14.87 51.38 -22.12
CA MET A 1 -14.03 50.96 -23.26
C MET A 1 -13.23 49.73 -22.85
N ILE A 2 -13.15 48.77 -23.77
CA ILE A 2 -12.69 47.39 -23.62
C ILE A 2 -11.15 47.32 -23.73
N ALA A 3 -10.52 46.46 -22.92
CA ALA A 3 -9.39 45.56 -23.29
C ALA A 3 -8.93 44.87 -21.98
N ARG A 4 -9.30 43.62 -21.63
CA ARG A 4 -9.19 42.33 -22.33
C ARG A 4 -7.80 42.07 -22.91
N ALA A 5 -6.85 41.65 -22.08
CA ALA A 5 -5.69 40.84 -22.50
C ALA A 5 -4.94 40.31 -21.27
N ALA A 6 -5.38 39.18 -20.69
CA ALA A 6 -4.52 38.38 -19.81
C ALA A 6 -4.93 36.91 -19.54
N PRO A 7 -5.96 36.27 -20.13
CA PRO A 7 -6.22 34.85 -19.81
C PRO A 7 -5.58 33.90 -20.82
N LEU A 8 -4.41 34.23 -21.41
CA LEU A 8 -3.77 33.39 -22.43
C LEU A 8 -2.61 32.54 -21.89
N LEU A 9 -2.15 32.76 -20.66
CA LEU A 9 -1.03 31.97 -20.10
C LEU A 9 -1.49 30.71 -19.33
N ALA A 10 -2.77 30.61 -18.97
CA ALA A 10 -3.30 29.47 -18.20
C ALA A 10 -3.62 28.22 -19.05
N LEU A 11 -3.59 28.32 -20.38
CA LEU A 11 -3.91 27.21 -21.29
C LEU A 11 -2.69 26.39 -21.74
N LEU A 12 -1.46 26.83 -21.45
CA LEU A 12 -0.23 26.19 -21.94
C LEU A 12 0.36 25.12 -21.01
N LEU A 13 -0.13 24.97 -19.77
CA LEU A 13 0.37 23.96 -18.81
C LEU A 13 -0.44 22.66 -18.79
N ALA A 14 -1.51 22.54 -19.57
CA ALA A 14 -2.35 21.34 -19.64
C ALA A 14 -1.93 20.33 -20.73
N GLY A 15 -0.84 20.58 -21.47
CA GLY A 15 -0.53 19.87 -22.73
C GLY A 15 0.33 18.61 -22.65
N CYS A 16 0.93 18.26 -21.50
CA CYS A 16 1.95 17.19 -21.48
C CYS A 16 1.43 15.75 -21.23
N GLY A 17 0.12 15.54 -21.06
CA GLY A 17 -0.44 14.22 -20.68
C GLY A 17 -1.19 13.45 -21.77
N ALA A 18 -1.56 14.05 -22.91
CA ALA A 18 -2.59 13.51 -23.79
C ALA A 18 -2.08 12.72 -25.02
N ALA A 19 -0.81 12.38 -25.10
CA ALA A 19 -0.23 11.72 -26.29
C ALA A 19 0.41 10.37 -25.98
N MET A 20 -0.26 9.52 -25.20
CA MET A 20 -0.01 8.07 -25.26
C MET A 20 -0.96 7.47 -26.31
N PRO A 21 -0.46 6.80 -27.36
CA PRO A 21 -1.32 6.15 -28.35
C PRO A 21 -2.20 5.11 -27.64
N GLY A 22 -3.51 5.35 -27.61
CA GLY A 22 -4.51 4.45 -27.01
C GLY A 22 -5.38 5.05 -25.89
N TYR A 23 -5.25 6.33 -25.54
CA TYR A 23 -6.13 6.98 -24.56
C TYR A 23 -7.29 7.73 -25.24
N ASP A 24 -8.47 7.11 -25.28
CA ASP A 24 -9.73 7.76 -25.65
C ASP A 24 -10.67 7.75 -24.43
N PRO A 25 -10.92 8.89 -23.76
CA PRO A 25 -11.79 8.94 -22.59
C PRO A 25 -13.28 8.93 -22.93
N MET A 26 -13.69 8.78 -24.20
CA MET A 26 -15.09 8.92 -24.64
C MET A 26 -15.63 7.73 -25.45
N ILE A 27 -14.96 6.56 -25.45
CA ILE A 27 -15.53 5.34 -26.05
C ILE A 27 -16.25 4.51 -24.98
N GLY A 28 -17.57 4.71 -24.93
CA GLY A 28 -18.58 3.65 -24.82
C GLY A 28 -18.54 2.73 -23.59
N GLY A 29 -19.50 2.93 -22.68
CA GLY A 29 -20.25 1.84 -22.04
C GLY A 29 -19.50 0.72 -21.32
N VAL A 30 -18.21 0.88 -21.02
CA VAL A 30 -17.50 -0.04 -20.15
C VAL A 30 -17.95 0.29 -18.74
N ALA A 31 -18.76 -0.58 -18.13
CA ALA A 31 -18.99 -0.54 -16.69
C ALA A 31 -17.64 -0.30 -16.03
N PRO A 32 -17.49 0.70 -15.14
CA PRO A 32 -16.19 1.03 -14.55
C PRO A 32 -15.61 -0.29 -14.06
N PRO A 33 -14.38 -0.67 -14.46
CA PRO A 33 -13.79 -1.90 -13.97
C PRO A 33 -13.90 -1.80 -12.45
N LYS A 34 -14.70 -2.70 -11.85
CA LYS A 34 -14.78 -2.78 -10.40
C LYS A 34 -13.33 -2.83 -9.96
N PRO A 35 -12.84 -1.88 -9.14
CA PRO A 35 -11.46 -1.89 -8.74
C PRO A 35 -11.23 -3.26 -8.12
N LYS A 36 -10.55 -4.15 -8.85
CA LYS A 36 -9.96 -5.33 -8.24
C LYS A 36 -9.01 -4.71 -7.26
N ALA A 37 -9.29 -4.81 -5.97
CA ALA A 37 -8.39 -4.32 -4.94
C ALA A 37 -7.00 -4.84 -5.31
N ILE A 38 -6.11 -3.95 -5.75
CA ILE A 38 -4.73 -4.31 -6.13
C ILE A 38 -3.91 -4.35 -4.83
N GLY A 39 -4.49 -4.98 -3.83
CA GLY A 39 -4.09 -4.95 -2.44
C GLY A 39 -4.70 -6.14 -1.74
N ALA A 40 -3.90 -6.78 -0.89
CA ALA A 40 -4.38 -7.84 -0.05
C ALA A 40 -5.49 -7.32 0.88
N GLU A 41 -6.52 -8.13 1.02
CA GLU A 41 -7.72 -7.80 1.75
C GLU A 41 -7.60 -8.25 3.22
N MET A 42 -8.34 -7.61 4.11
CA MET A 42 -8.52 -8.07 5.47
C MET A 42 -9.89 -8.76 5.55
N ASP A 43 -9.96 -9.93 6.18
CA ASP A 43 -11.26 -10.56 6.45
C ASP A 43 -12.05 -9.76 7.50
N ALA A 44 -13.32 -10.12 7.71
CA ALA A 44 -14.18 -9.48 8.70
C ALA A 44 -13.68 -9.66 10.15
N GLN A 45 -12.75 -10.58 10.37
CA GLN A 45 -12.13 -10.90 11.66
C GLN A 45 -10.79 -10.15 11.85
N GLY A 46 -10.35 -9.35 10.87
CA GLY A 46 -9.11 -8.61 10.93
C GLY A 46 -7.87 -9.44 10.60
N HIS A 47 -8.00 -10.57 9.91
CA HIS A 47 -6.86 -11.31 9.38
C HIS A 47 -6.52 -10.88 7.97
N TYR A 48 -5.22 -10.84 7.69
CA TYR A 48 -4.71 -10.59 6.35
C TYR A 48 -4.94 -11.81 5.45
N ILE A 49 -5.61 -11.58 4.32
CA ILE A 49 -5.85 -12.57 3.27
C ILE A 49 -4.72 -12.47 2.24
N LEU A 50 -3.96 -13.55 2.09
CA LEU A 50 -2.92 -13.63 1.07
C LEU A 50 -3.53 -13.57 -0.33
N THR A 51 -3.00 -12.67 -1.15
CA THR A 51 -3.28 -12.66 -2.60
C THR A 51 -2.79 -13.95 -3.27
N ALA A 52 -3.26 -14.24 -4.48
CA ALA A 52 -2.82 -15.42 -5.24
C ALA A 52 -1.28 -15.44 -5.39
N ALA A 53 -0.69 -14.30 -5.74
CA ALA A 53 0.75 -14.16 -5.88
C ALA A 53 1.51 -14.43 -4.56
N GLU A 54 1.00 -13.93 -3.42
CA GLU A 54 1.65 -14.15 -2.13
C GLU A 54 1.58 -15.60 -1.64
N ARG A 55 0.53 -16.35 -2.01
CA ARG A 55 0.43 -17.78 -1.67
C ARG A 55 1.52 -18.60 -2.36
N GLU A 56 1.93 -18.17 -3.54
CA GLU A 56 2.97 -18.79 -4.37
C GLU A 56 4.39 -18.47 -3.90
N PHE A 57 4.59 -17.52 -2.97
CA PHE A 57 5.92 -17.19 -2.46
C PHE A 57 6.62 -18.40 -1.83
N ASP A 58 7.91 -18.52 -2.12
CA ASP A 58 8.84 -19.41 -1.47
C ASP A 58 9.25 -18.87 -0.09
N CYS A 59 9.82 -19.73 0.74
CA CYS A 59 10.13 -19.41 2.13
C CYS A 59 11.09 -18.21 2.31
N PRO A 60 12.13 -18.04 1.48
CA PRO A 60 12.94 -16.81 1.49
C PRO A 60 12.12 -15.54 1.25
N ARG A 61 11.21 -15.54 0.27
CA ARG A 61 10.37 -14.37 -0.02
C ARG A 61 9.38 -14.07 1.10
N LEU A 62 8.79 -15.10 1.70
CA LEU A 62 7.90 -14.94 2.87
C LEU A 62 8.65 -14.37 4.08
N SER A 63 9.79 -14.97 4.44
CA SER A 63 10.60 -14.54 5.58
C SER A 63 11.19 -13.14 5.38
N GLY A 64 11.74 -12.84 4.20
CA GLY A 64 12.21 -11.50 3.85
C GLY A 64 11.09 -10.47 3.88
N GLY A 65 9.89 -10.83 3.41
CA GLY A 65 8.71 -9.98 3.50
C GLY A 65 8.31 -9.66 4.94
N ILE A 66 8.42 -10.63 5.86
CA ILE A 66 8.21 -10.39 7.30
C ILE A 66 9.22 -9.38 7.84
N VAL A 67 10.52 -9.60 7.60
CA VAL A 67 11.59 -8.73 8.12
C VAL A 67 11.43 -7.29 7.61
N VAL A 68 11.14 -7.11 6.32
CA VAL A 68 10.88 -5.77 5.74
C VAL A 68 9.65 -5.12 6.37
N THR A 69 8.60 -5.88 6.66
CA THR A 69 7.39 -5.34 7.29
C THR A 69 7.68 -4.92 8.74
N ILE A 70 8.44 -5.72 9.49
CA ILE A 70 8.91 -5.37 10.84
C ILE A 70 9.76 -4.10 10.81
N ALA A 71 10.68 -3.98 9.85
CA ALA A 71 11.50 -2.79 9.66
C ALA A 71 10.65 -1.52 9.54
N ARG A 72 9.61 -1.56 8.69
CA ARG A 72 8.69 -0.43 8.46
C ARG A 72 7.89 -0.08 9.71
N LEU A 73 7.36 -1.08 10.42
CA LEU A 73 6.63 -0.85 11.67
C LEU A 73 7.49 -0.14 12.71
N ARG A 74 8.77 -0.54 12.81
CA ARG A 74 9.71 0.05 13.74
C ARG A 74 10.16 1.45 13.35
N ASP A 75 10.38 1.68 12.05
CA ASP A 75 10.70 3.00 11.51
C ASP A 75 9.56 3.99 11.78
N ARG A 76 8.31 3.61 11.50
CA ARG A 76 7.14 4.44 11.83
C ARG A 76 6.97 4.70 13.31
N ALA A 77 7.28 3.73 14.17
CA ALA A 77 7.20 3.91 15.62
C ALA A 77 8.23 4.94 16.15
N ARG A 78 9.28 5.25 15.38
CA ARG A 78 10.32 6.24 15.71
C ARG A 78 10.15 7.57 14.98
N GLY A 79 9.45 7.57 13.85
CA GLY A 79 9.24 8.74 13.01
C GLY A 79 8.23 9.74 13.57
N GLU A 80 8.17 10.91 12.94
CA GLU A 80 7.15 11.90 13.27
C GLU A 80 5.75 11.43 12.84
N PRO A 81 4.70 11.79 13.60
CA PRO A 81 3.33 11.43 13.26
C PRO A 81 2.92 12.03 11.91
N VAL A 82 2.21 11.23 11.11
CA VAL A 82 1.69 11.65 9.81
C VAL A 82 0.62 12.74 10.04
N SER A 83 0.61 13.78 9.20
CA SER A 83 -0.35 14.87 9.35
C SER A 83 -1.80 14.39 9.17
N SER A 84 -2.71 14.89 10.02
CA SER A 84 -4.13 14.51 10.01
C SER A 84 -4.83 14.90 8.71
N THR A 85 -4.40 15.99 8.07
CA THR A 85 -4.92 16.43 6.77
C THR A 85 -4.54 15.47 5.65
N SER A 86 -3.28 14.98 5.63
CA SER A 86 -2.85 13.96 4.67
C SER A 86 -3.61 12.65 4.83
N VAL A 87 -3.82 12.19 6.07
CA VAL A 87 -4.60 10.98 6.37
C VAL A 87 -6.05 11.12 5.89
N GLY A 88 -6.69 12.27 6.19
CA GLY A 88 -8.05 12.55 5.75
C GLY A 88 -8.19 12.55 4.22
N PHE A 89 -7.24 13.16 3.51
CA PHE A 89 -7.22 13.16 2.06
C PHE A 89 -7.06 11.74 1.48
N LYS A 90 -6.13 10.94 2.04
CA LYS A 90 -5.91 9.56 1.63
C LYS A 90 -7.14 8.68 1.87
N ASN A 91 -7.81 8.82 3.02
CA ASN A 91 -9.04 8.10 3.32
C ASN A 91 -10.15 8.42 2.31
N THR A 92 -10.27 9.70 1.92
CA THR A 92 -11.28 10.16 0.96
C THR A 92 -11.08 9.56 -0.43
N LEU A 93 -9.81 9.43 -0.87
CA LEU A 93 -9.49 8.91 -2.20
C LEU A 93 -9.35 7.38 -2.26
N SER A 94 -9.11 6.72 -1.13
CA SER A 94 -8.84 5.26 -1.08
C SER A 94 -9.90 4.39 -1.78
N PRO A 95 -11.22 4.67 -1.71
CA PRO A 95 -12.23 3.88 -2.40
C PRO A 95 -12.09 3.92 -3.94
N LEU A 96 -11.59 5.01 -4.49
CA LEU A 96 -11.42 5.18 -5.94
C LEU A 96 -10.21 4.42 -6.48
N PHE A 97 -9.16 4.28 -5.66
CA PHE A 97 -7.88 3.68 -6.07
C PHE A 97 -7.62 2.29 -5.46
N GLY A 98 -8.58 1.72 -4.72
CA GLY A 98 -8.47 0.37 -4.16
C GLY A 98 -7.60 0.28 -2.91
N GLY A 99 -7.78 1.21 -1.96
CA GLY A 99 -7.10 1.24 -0.66
C GLY A 99 -8.04 1.01 0.52
N SER A 100 -7.47 0.96 1.74
CA SER A 100 -8.26 0.86 2.96
C SER A 100 -9.01 2.17 3.23
N ALA A 101 -10.25 2.09 3.71
CA ALA A 101 -11.03 3.26 4.12
C ALA A 101 -10.42 3.97 5.35
N ASP A 102 -9.60 3.26 6.12
CA ASP A 102 -8.90 3.80 7.29
C ASP A 102 -7.38 3.67 7.12
N ASN A 103 -6.72 4.79 6.89
CA ASN A 103 -5.28 4.93 6.81
C ASN A 103 -4.71 5.69 8.02
N SER A 104 -5.39 5.64 9.17
CA SER A 104 -4.78 6.04 10.43
C SER A 104 -3.49 5.25 10.68
N PRO A 105 -2.47 5.86 11.32
CA PRO A 105 -1.22 5.17 11.65
C PRO A 105 -1.47 3.85 12.40
N GLU A 106 -2.46 3.81 13.28
CA GLU A 106 -2.84 2.65 14.06
C GLU A 106 -3.44 1.55 13.19
N ALA A 107 -4.37 1.89 12.27
CA ALA A 107 -4.97 0.92 11.37
C ALA A 107 -3.95 0.36 10.37
N GLU A 108 -3.02 1.18 9.89
CA GLU A 108 -1.90 0.73 9.06
C GLU A 108 -1.00 -0.25 9.82
N ALA A 109 -0.64 0.08 11.06
CA ALA A 109 0.17 -0.80 11.89
C ALA A 109 -0.53 -2.15 12.19
N ALA A 110 -1.83 -2.13 12.45
CA ALA A 110 -2.62 -3.33 12.67
C ALA A 110 -2.64 -4.26 11.44
N ARG A 111 -2.82 -3.69 10.23
CA ARG A 111 -2.77 -4.45 8.97
C ARG A 111 -1.41 -5.10 8.74
N GLU A 112 -0.32 -4.38 9.01
CA GLU A 112 1.03 -4.93 8.85
C GLU A 112 1.33 -6.04 9.86
N LYS A 113 0.87 -5.92 11.11
CA LYS A 113 0.93 -7.02 12.09
C LYS A 113 0.13 -8.25 11.63
N ALA A 114 -1.08 -8.03 11.09
CA ALA A 114 -1.89 -9.11 10.54
C ALA A 114 -1.20 -9.79 9.34
N LYS A 115 -0.52 -9.01 8.50
CA LYS A 115 0.28 -9.52 7.37
C LYS A 115 1.45 -10.39 7.85
N ILE A 116 2.20 -9.93 8.85
CA ILE A 116 3.29 -10.72 9.47
C ILE A 116 2.74 -12.06 9.98
N ALA A 117 1.62 -12.05 10.69
CA ALA A 117 0.98 -13.26 11.19
C ALA A 117 0.55 -14.21 10.05
N ALA A 118 -0.01 -13.68 8.96
CA ALA A 118 -0.39 -14.49 7.80
C ALA A 118 0.83 -15.12 7.10
N TYR A 119 1.92 -14.37 6.93
CA TYR A 119 3.15 -14.89 6.33
C TYR A 119 3.80 -15.96 7.21
N ASN A 120 3.80 -15.79 8.54
CA ASN A 120 4.29 -16.80 9.46
C ASN A 120 3.45 -18.09 9.42
N ARG A 121 2.12 -17.99 9.35
CA ARG A 121 1.25 -19.16 9.14
C ARG A 121 1.59 -19.87 7.82
N GLN A 122 1.85 -19.11 6.76
CA GLN A 122 2.22 -19.66 5.46
C GLN A 122 3.60 -20.34 5.48
N LEU A 123 4.58 -19.80 6.22
CA LEU A 123 5.87 -20.45 6.44
C LEU A 123 5.70 -21.81 7.11
N VAL A 124 4.92 -21.88 8.19
CA VAL A 124 4.63 -23.15 8.90
C VAL A 124 3.91 -24.13 7.98
N ALA A 125 2.89 -23.68 7.23
CA ALA A 125 2.15 -24.53 6.29
C ALA A 125 3.04 -25.11 5.18
N LYS A 126 4.11 -24.39 4.79
CA LYS A 126 5.11 -24.85 3.82
C LYS A 126 6.26 -25.66 4.44
N GLY A 127 6.23 -25.93 5.76
CA GLY A 127 7.27 -26.67 6.47
C GLY A 127 8.56 -25.87 6.72
N CYS A 128 8.49 -24.55 6.63
CA CYS A 128 9.63 -23.66 6.83
C CYS A 128 9.68 -23.10 8.25
N LYS A 129 10.87 -22.71 8.70
CA LYS A 129 11.06 -22.09 10.02
C LYS A 129 10.29 -20.75 10.08
N PRO A 130 9.37 -20.56 11.03
CA PRO A 130 8.72 -19.27 11.22
C PRO A 130 9.72 -18.23 11.73
N VAL A 131 9.43 -16.96 11.44
CA VAL A 131 10.21 -15.84 11.96
C VAL A 131 9.77 -15.53 13.38
N ASP A 132 10.74 -15.43 14.29
CA ASP A 132 10.52 -14.96 15.66
C ASP A 132 10.34 -13.43 15.63
N VAL A 133 9.08 -13.01 15.63
CA VAL A 133 8.69 -11.62 15.46
C VAL A 133 9.20 -10.74 16.60
N GLU A 134 9.15 -11.23 17.84
CA GLU A 134 9.58 -10.47 19.02
C GLU A 134 11.09 -10.29 19.04
N ALA A 135 11.83 -11.35 18.70
CA ALA A 135 13.28 -11.25 18.54
C ALA A 135 13.67 -10.24 17.44
N GLU A 136 12.95 -10.19 16.32
CA GLU A 136 13.20 -9.21 15.25
C GLU A 136 12.85 -7.77 15.64
N TYR A 137 11.83 -7.57 16.48
CA TYR A 137 11.55 -6.25 17.05
C TYR A 137 12.67 -5.75 17.96
N ALA A 138 13.34 -6.67 18.68
CA ALA A 138 14.40 -6.35 19.63
C ALA A 138 15.76 -6.03 18.96
N LYS A 139 16.04 -6.53 17.76
CA LYS A 139 17.32 -6.26 17.07
C LYS A 139 17.51 -4.77 16.80
N PRO A 140 18.70 -4.17 16.81
CA PRO A 140 18.84 -2.77 16.42
C PRO A 140 18.69 -2.60 14.89
N LEU A 141 18.15 -1.45 14.43
CA LEU A 141 17.75 -1.24 13.02
C LEU A 141 18.94 -1.24 12.04
N ASP A 142 20.13 -0.96 12.53
CA ASP A 142 21.42 -1.00 11.83
C ASP A 142 21.92 -2.43 11.54
N GLN A 143 21.35 -3.45 12.19
CA GLN A 143 21.74 -4.85 12.05
C GLN A 143 20.81 -5.71 11.20
N MET A 144 19.89 -5.11 10.42
CA MET A 144 19.12 -5.88 9.45
C MET A 144 20.04 -6.32 8.31
N VAL A 145 20.56 -7.55 8.44
CA VAL A 145 21.36 -8.23 7.43
C VAL A 145 20.61 -8.16 6.10
N ARG A 146 21.26 -7.61 5.08
CA ARG A 146 20.79 -7.69 3.69
C ARG A 146 20.81 -9.18 3.30
N TYR A 147 19.66 -9.83 3.39
CA TYR A 147 19.44 -11.19 2.91
C TYR A 147 19.34 -11.22 1.38
#